data_AF-A0A091C454-F1
#
_entry.id   AF-A0A091C454-F1
#
_cell.length_a   1.000
_cell.length_b   1.000
_cell.length_c   1.000
_cell.angle_alpha   90.00
_cell.angle_beta   90.00
_cell.angle_gamma   90.00
#
_symmetry.space_group_name_H-M   'P 1'
#
loop_
_entity.id
_entity.type
_entity.pdbx_description
1 polymer ?
#
loop_
_entity_poly.entity_id
_entity_poly.type
_entity_poly.pdbx_seq_one_letter_code
_entity_poly.pdbx_strand_id
1 'polypeptide(L)'
;MIESALSIDSDKSFLFHCFAGKDRTDISAALLLEILQVPKETIYKDYLKTNAMRVQENDEVIAQAIKEGAHSKTIDALKIALTVDRSYLDTFYKTVEEEFGNIQQFLTEELQITPSMQNDLRSLYLANSK
;
A
#
# COMPACT_ATOMS: atom_id res chain seq x y z
N MET A 1 5.66 7.74 7.61
CA MET A 1 5.54 6.27 7.80
C MET A 1 6.92 5.65 8.00
N ILE A 2 7.84 5.74 7.04
CA ILE A 2 9.20 5.16 7.15
C ILE A 2 9.99 5.69 8.37
N GLU A 3 9.95 6.99 8.64
CA GLU A 3 10.56 7.56 9.85
C GLU A 3 9.97 6.98 11.15
N SER A 4 8.66 6.72 11.17
CA SER A 4 7.99 6.07 12.30
C SER A 4 8.43 4.62 12.44
N ALA A 5 8.60 3.91 11.32
CA ALA A 5 9.09 2.54 11.30
C ALA A 5 10.56 2.42 11.78
N LEU A 6 11.36 3.47 11.60
CA LEU A 6 12.75 3.55 12.05
C LEU A 6 12.90 3.97 13.52
N SER A 7 11.98 4.77 14.04
CA SER A 7 12.09 5.38 15.38
C SER A 7 11.43 4.58 16.49
N ILE A 8 10.73 3.49 16.16
CA ILE A 8 10.07 2.66 17.14
C ILE A 8 11.06 1.72 17.84
N ASP A 9 10.90 1.57 19.16
CA ASP A 9 11.67 0.59 19.93
C ASP A 9 11.45 -0.83 19.36
N SER A 10 12.49 -1.66 19.36
CA SER A 10 12.46 -2.98 18.70
C SER A 10 11.44 -3.97 19.28
N ASP A 11 10.90 -3.70 20.47
CA ASP A 11 9.86 -4.49 21.14
C ASP A 11 8.44 -3.94 20.92
N LYS A 12 8.29 -2.88 20.12
CA LYS A 12 7.00 -2.24 19.84
C LYS A 12 6.60 -2.39 18.37
N SER A 13 5.30 -2.17 18.11
CA SER A 13 4.72 -2.22 16.77
C SER A 13 4.09 -0.87 16.42
N PHE A 14 4.11 -0.53 15.14
CA PHE A 14 3.44 0.68 14.63
C PHE A 14 2.30 0.31 13.69
N LEU A 15 1.30 1.19 13.63
CA LEU A 15 0.18 1.13 12.71
C LEU A 15 0.25 2.35 11.80
N PHE A 16 0.02 2.16 10.50
CA PHE A 16 -0.15 3.24 9.55
C PHE A 16 -1.45 3.02 8.76
N HIS A 17 -2.22 4.09 8.58
CA HIS A 17 -3.51 4.03 7.89
C HIS A 17 -3.76 5.31 7.10
N CYS A 18 -4.72 5.24 6.17
CA CYS A 18 -5.30 6.39 5.52
C CYS A 18 -6.76 6.54 5.96
N PHE A 19 -7.71 6.70 5.04
CA PHE A 19 -9.14 6.68 5.37
C PHE A 19 -9.69 5.25 5.29
N ALA A 20 -9.71 4.68 4.08
CA ALA A 20 -10.19 3.33 3.83
C ALA A 20 -9.11 2.23 4.05
N GLY A 21 -7.87 2.62 4.29
CA GLY A 21 -6.75 1.67 4.37
C GLY A 21 -6.36 1.02 3.03
N LYS A 22 -6.87 1.52 1.89
CA LYS A 22 -6.52 1.05 0.55
C LYS A 22 -5.41 1.91 -0.09
N ASP A 23 -5.71 2.86 -0.97
CA ASP A 23 -4.76 3.42 -1.95
C ASP A 23 -3.45 3.95 -1.34
N ARG A 24 -3.51 4.94 -0.44
CA ARG A 24 -2.30 5.52 0.18
C ARG A 24 -1.60 4.56 1.15
N THR A 25 -2.37 3.71 1.81
CA THR A 25 -1.85 2.72 2.77
C THR A 25 -1.15 1.59 2.01
N ASP A 26 -1.79 1.08 0.96
CA ASP A 26 -1.30 0.04 0.07
C ASP A 26 0.00 0.45 -0.61
N ILE A 27 0.10 1.68 -1.14
CA ILE A 27 1.37 2.16 -1.72
C ILE A 27 2.46 2.28 -0.64
N SER A 28 2.11 2.75 0.56
CA SER A 28 3.07 2.80 1.67
C SER A 28 3.54 1.39 2.09
N ALA A 29 2.62 0.41 2.13
CA ALA A 29 2.93 -0.98 2.43
C ALA A 29 3.80 -1.60 1.34
N ALA A 30 3.47 -1.39 0.07
CA ALA A 30 4.26 -1.86 -1.07
C ALA A 30 5.69 -1.30 -1.01
N LEU A 31 5.87 -0.01 -0.74
CA LEU A 31 7.19 0.61 -0.57
C LEU A 31 7.97 0.00 0.60
N LEU A 32 7.33 -0.25 1.75
CA LEU A 32 7.99 -0.93 2.87
C LEU A 32 8.43 -2.34 2.48
N LEU A 33 7.56 -3.11 1.80
CA LEU A 33 7.88 -4.46 1.36
C LEU A 33 8.99 -4.51 0.30
N GLU A 34 9.06 -3.51 -0.58
CA GLU A 34 10.17 -3.32 -1.52
C GLU A 34 11.49 -3.07 -0.78
N ILE A 35 11.50 -2.20 0.24
CA ILE A 35 12.68 -1.96 1.09
C ILE A 35 13.12 -3.25 1.80
N LEU A 36 12.15 -4.07 2.24
CA LEU A 36 12.40 -5.37 2.85
C LEU A 36 12.76 -6.47 1.84
N GLN A 37 12.84 -6.15 0.55
CA GLN A 37 13.16 -7.07 -0.55
C GLN A 37 12.21 -8.27 -0.65
N VAL A 38 10.93 -8.04 -0.34
CA VAL A 38 9.90 -9.06 -0.47
C VAL A 38 9.61 -9.30 -1.96
N PRO A 39 9.43 -10.57 -2.41
CA PRO A 39 9.13 -10.85 -3.80
C PRO A 39 7.89 -10.09 -4.29
N LYS A 40 7.96 -9.50 -5.49
CA LYS A 40 6.90 -8.67 -6.06
C LYS A 40 5.53 -9.35 -6.05
N GLU A 41 5.44 -10.63 -6.41
CA GLU A 41 4.18 -11.38 -6.35
C GLU A 41 3.58 -11.49 -4.94
N THR A 42 4.40 -11.49 -3.89
CA THR A 42 3.92 -11.44 -2.50
C THR A 42 3.36 -10.07 -2.16
N ILE A 43 3.97 -8.99 -2.65
CA ILE A 43 3.46 -7.61 -2.51
C ILE A 43 2.08 -7.49 -3.18
N TYR A 44 1.93 -8.01 -4.39
CA TYR A 44 0.66 -8.02 -5.10
C TYR A 44 -0.41 -8.85 -4.38
N LYS A 45 -0.04 -10.01 -3.83
CA LYS A 45 -0.96 -10.82 -3.02
C LYS A 45 -1.42 -10.07 -1.78
N ASP A 46 -0.54 -9.33 -1.12
CA ASP A 46 -0.90 -8.53 0.03
C ASP A 46 -1.85 -7.38 -0.34
N TYR A 47 -1.48 -6.60 -1.37
CA TYR A 47 -2.30 -5.54 -1.94
C TYR A 47 -3.73 -5.99 -2.27
N LEU A 48 -3.89 -7.13 -2.94
CA LEU A 48 -5.20 -7.62 -3.37
C LEU A 48 -6.06 -8.19 -2.22
N LYS A 49 -5.48 -8.47 -1.04
CA LYS A 49 -6.28 -8.88 0.14
C LYS A 49 -7.22 -7.77 0.59
N THR A 50 -6.91 -6.50 0.31
CA THR A 50 -7.76 -5.36 0.66
C THR A 50 -9.20 -5.53 0.17
N ASN A 51 -9.41 -6.14 -1.00
CA ASN A 51 -10.75 -6.42 -1.52
C ASN A 51 -11.54 -7.40 -0.65
N ALA A 52 -10.90 -8.45 -0.14
CA ALA A 52 -11.54 -9.43 0.74
C ALA A 52 -11.78 -8.85 2.14
N MET A 53 -10.87 -8.00 2.62
CA MET A 53 -10.93 -7.41 3.96
C MET A 53 -11.96 -6.28 4.07
N ARG A 54 -12.42 -5.71 2.94
CA ARG A 54 -13.34 -4.55 2.90
C ARG A 54 -14.74 -4.87 2.38
N VAL A 55 -15.08 -6.14 2.20
CA VAL A 55 -16.39 -6.54 1.63
C VAL A 55 -17.53 -5.91 2.42
N GLN A 56 -17.51 -6.03 3.75
CA GLN A 56 -18.58 -5.52 4.61
C GLN A 56 -18.72 -4.00 4.50
N GLU A 57 -17.63 -3.25 4.70
CA GLU A 57 -17.65 -1.78 4.66
C GLU A 57 -18.05 -1.26 3.28
N ASN A 58 -17.63 -1.94 2.21
CA ASN A 58 -18.00 -1.55 0.86
C ASN A 58 -19.49 -1.80 0.59
N ASP A 59 -20.02 -2.94 1.03
CA ASP A 59 -21.45 -3.27 0.91
C ASP A 59 -22.33 -2.28 1.68
N GLU A 60 -21.92 -1.87 2.88
CA GLU A 60 -22.61 -0.85 3.68
C GLU A 60 -22.70 0.49 2.94
N VAL A 61 -21.59 0.95 2.36
CA VAL A 61 -21.54 2.20 1.59
C VAL A 61 -22.41 2.12 0.32
N ILE A 62 -22.38 0.97 -0.37
CA ILE A 62 -23.22 0.75 -1.56
C ILE A 62 -24.71 0.70 -1.19
N ALA A 63 -25.08 -0.01 -0.13
CA ALA A 63 -26.45 -0.12 0.34
C ALA A 63 -27.01 1.26 0.74
N GLN A 64 -26.19 2.08 1.41
CA GLN A 64 -26.58 3.44 1.75
C GLN A 64 -26.80 4.30 0.50
N ALA A 65 -25.90 4.25 -0.49
CA ALA A 65 -26.08 4.98 -1.74
C ALA A 65 -27.36 4.57 -2.50
N ILE A 66 -27.69 3.27 -2.51
CA ILE A 66 -28.95 2.77 -3.09
C ILE A 66 -30.16 3.35 -2.34
N LYS A 67 -30.12 3.35 -1.01
CA LYS A 67 -31.18 3.90 -0.16
C LYS A 67 -31.39 5.41 -0.38
N GLU A 68 -30.33 6.15 -0.68
CA GLU A 68 -30.36 7.57 -1.02
C GLU A 68 -30.80 7.85 -2.47
N GLY A 69 -31.08 6.82 -3.26
CA GLY A 69 -31.59 6.95 -4.62
C GLY A 69 -30.51 7.16 -5.68
N ALA A 70 -29.26 6.77 -5.41
CA ALA A 70 -28.19 6.83 -6.42
C ALA A 70 -28.53 6.00 -7.66
N HIS A 71 -28.25 6.55 -8.84
CA HIS A 71 -28.44 5.85 -10.11
C HIS A 71 -27.50 4.65 -10.26
N SER A 72 -27.88 3.67 -11.07
CA SER A 72 -27.08 2.45 -11.31
C SER A 72 -25.64 2.75 -11.72
N LYS A 73 -25.42 3.73 -12.61
CA LYS A 73 -24.07 4.16 -13.02
C LYS A 73 -23.23 4.68 -11.86
N THR A 74 -23.85 5.36 -10.90
CA THR A 74 -23.15 5.83 -9.69
C THR A 74 -22.76 4.66 -8.81
N ILE A 75 -23.64 3.66 -8.66
CA ILE A 75 -23.35 2.43 -7.93
C ILE A 75 -22.20 1.64 -8.58
N ASP A 76 -22.18 1.55 -9.90
CA ASP A 76 -21.10 0.86 -10.63
C ASP A 76 -19.76 1.57 -10.45
N ALA A 77 -19.75 2.91 -10.57
CA ALA A 77 -18.55 3.70 -10.30
C ALA A 77 -18.08 3.55 -8.84
N LEU A 78 -19.01 3.48 -7.89
CA LEU A 78 -18.72 3.33 -6.46
C LEU A 78 -18.08 1.96 -6.16
N LYS A 79 -18.56 0.88 -6.78
CA LYS A 79 -17.95 -0.46 -6.65
C LYS A 79 -16.48 -0.48 -7.09
N ILE A 80 -16.17 0.23 -8.18
CA ILE A 80 -14.79 0.39 -8.65
C ILE A 80 -14.00 1.24 -7.65
N ALA A 81 -14.54 2.39 -7.25
CA ALA A 81 -13.85 3.33 -6.36
C ALA A 81 -13.54 2.74 -4.97
N LEU A 82 -14.38 1.82 -4.48
CA LEU A 82 -14.24 1.18 -3.16
C LEU A 82 -13.32 -0.04 -3.14
N THR A 83 -12.92 -0.54 -4.31
CA THR A 83 -12.04 -1.70 -4.44
C THR A 83 -10.64 -1.28 -4.89
N VAL A 84 -9.75 -2.27 -4.93
CA VAL A 84 -8.43 -2.17 -5.55
C VAL A 84 -8.35 -3.15 -6.71
N ASP A 85 -7.58 -2.80 -7.73
CA ASP A 85 -7.33 -3.65 -8.88
C ASP A 85 -5.84 -3.75 -9.14
N ARG A 86 -5.38 -4.92 -9.61
CA ARG A 86 -3.97 -5.17 -9.93
C ARG A 86 -3.38 -4.09 -10.85
N SER A 87 -4.18 -3.59 -11.80
CA SER A 87 -3.77 -2.55 -12.73
C SER A 87 -3.38 -1.24 -12.06
N TYR A 88 -3.89 -0.94 -10.86
CA TYR A 88 -3.53 0.28 -10.14
C TYR A 88 -2.10 0.20 -9.58
N LEU A 89 -1.74 -0.96 -9.01
CA LEU A 89 -0.37 -1.19 -8.56
C LEU A 89 0.59 -1.37 -9.76
N ASP A 90 0.14 -1.98 -10.86
CA ASP A 90 0.89 -2.00 -12.11
C ASP A 90 1.18 -0.58 -12.62
N THR A 91 0.18 0.31 -12.57
CA THR A 91 0.33 1.73 -12.95
C THR A 91 1.34 2.44 -12.06
N PHE A 92 1.28 2.22 -10.74
CA PHE A 92 2.28 2.76 -9.81
C PHE A 92 3.70 2.35 -10.21
N TYR A 93 3.97 1.06 -10.38
CA TYR A 93 5.30 0.59 -10.76
C TYR A 93 5.74 1.10 -12.13
N LYS A 94 4.82 1.16 -13.09
CA LYS A 94 5.09 1.69 -14.43
C LYS A 94 5.48 3.16 -14.36
N THR A 95 4.72 3.98 -13.63
CA THR A 95 5.04 5.39 -13.44
C THR A 95 6.38 5.57 -12.72
N VAL A 96 6.68 4.73 -11.72
CA VAL A 96 7.99 4.76 -11.05
C VAL A 96 9.13 4.48 -12.03
N GLU A 97 8.99 3.46 -12.88
CA GLU A 97 9.99 3.13 -13.90
C GLU A 97 10.14 4.26 -14.94
N GLU A 98 9.03 4.81 -15.43
CA GLU A 98 9.03 5.85 -16.47
C GLU A 98 9.62 7.19 -15.99
N GLU A 99 9.32 7.59 -14.75
CA GLU A 99 9.72 8.90 -14.22
C GLU A 99 11.05 8.85 -13.45
N PHE A 100 11.40 7.71 -12.83
CA PHE A 100 12.56 7.59 -11.95
C PHE A 100 13.53 6.46 -12.32
N GLY A 101 13.23 5.70 -13.38
CA GLY A 101 14.10 4.63 -13.88
C GLY A 101 13.94 3.29 -13.17
N ASN A 102 13.75 3.26 -11.86
CA ASN A 102 13.34 2.05 -11.11
C ASN A 102 12.94 2.40 -9.66
N ILE A 103 12.42 1.40 -8.94
CA ILE A 103 11.98 1.55 -7.54
C ILE A 103 13.11 1.98 -6.59
N GLN A 104 14.35 1.54 -6.82
CA GLN A 104 15.47 1.88 -5.95
C GLN A 104 15.83 3.36 -6.09
N GLN A 105 15.87 3.89 -7.31
CA GLN A 105 16.09 5.30 -7.57
C GLN A 105 14.98 6.16 -7.00
N PHE A 106 13.71 5.75 -7.16
CA PHE A 106 12.59 6.43 -6.51
C PHE A 106 12.74 6.48 -4.99
N LEU A 107 13.14 5.37 -4.34
CA LEU A 107 13.38 5.33 -2.90
C LEU A 107 14.50 6.30 -2.47
N THR A 108 15.64 6.30 -3.17
CA THR A 108 16.82 7.05 -2.72
C THR A 108 16.86 8.51 -3.18
N GLU A 109 16.41 8.79 -4.41
CA GLU A 109 16.54 10.09 -5.05
C GLU A 109 15.30 10.97 -4.84
N GLU A 110 14.10 10.39 -4.89
CA GLU A 110 12.86 11.15 -4.68
C GLU A 110 12.43 11.13 -3.21
N LEU A 111 12.35 9.93 -2.61
CA LEU A 111 11.88 9.77 -1.23
C LEU A 111 12.97 9.95 -0.16
N GLN A 112 14.24 10.12 -0.57
CA GLN A 112 15.39 10.32 0.32
C GLN A 112 15.58 9.19 1.36
N ILE A 113 15.13 7.97 1.04
CA ILE A 113 15.26 6.78 1.88
C ILE A 113 16.63 6.14 1.60
N THR A 114 17.63 6.57 2.35
CA THR A 114 19.03 6.18 2.14
C THR A 114 19.26 4.66 2.27
N PRO A 115 20.31 4.10 1.64
CA PRO A 115 20.67 2.69 1.81
C PRO A 115 20.87 2.26 3.27
N SER A 116 21.36 3.17 4.14
CA SER A 116 21.50 2.90 5.57
C SER A 116 20.13 2.69 6.22
N MET A 117 19.18 3.59 5.98
CA MET A 117 17.81 3.46 6.50
C MET A 117 17.14 2.16 6.03
N GLN A 118 17.37 1.77 4.77
CA GLN A 118 16.87 0.50 4.25
C GLN A 118 17.48 -0.72 4.97
N ASN A 119 18.78 -0.68 5.27
CA ASN A 119 19.44 -1.74 6.07
C ASN A 119 18.91 -1.79 7.50
N ASP A 120 18.67 -0.63 8.12
CA ASP A 120 18.12 -0.53 9.47
C ASP A 120 16.71 -1.14 9.52
N LEU A 121 15.85 -0.82 8.55
CA LEU A 121 14.52 -1.44 8.42
C LEU A 121 14.62 -2.96 8.22
N ARG A 122 15.52 -3.45 7.37
CA ARG A 122 15.73 -4.90 7.20
C ARG A 122 16.23 -5.56 8.49
N SER A 123 17.03 -4.86 9.29
CA SER A 123 17.53 -5.34 10.59
C SER A 123 16.42 -5.41 11.64
N LEU A 124 15.46 -4.47 11.60
CA LEU A 124 14.34 -4.41 12.53
C LEU A 124 13.24 -5.44 12.21
N TYR A 125 12.93 -5.64 10.93
CA TYR A 125 11.70 -6.34 10.52
C TYR A 125 11.91 -7.74 9.91
N LEU A 126 13.15 -8.18 9.66
CA LEU A 126 13.44 -9.54 9.18
C LEU A 126 14.04 -10.41 10.29
N ALA A 127 13.61 -11.67 10.38
CA ALA A 127 14.02 -12.58 11.44
C ALA A 127 15.50 -13.04 11.38
N ASN A 128 16.19 -12.84 10.25
CA ASN A 128 17.51 -13.42 9.96
C ASN A 128 18.58 -12.39 9.54
N SER A 129 18.45 -11.13 9.95
CA SER A 129 19.36 -10.03 9.56
C SER A 129 20.49 -9.75 10.56
N LYS A 130 20.75 -10.67 11.51
CA LYS A 130 21.90 -10.64 12.42
C LYS A 130 22.90 -11.75 12.11
#